data_AF-A0A9D1DTM0-F1
#
_entry.id   AF-A0A9D1DTM0-F1
#
_cell.length_a   1.000
_cell.length_b   1.000
_cell.length_c   1.000
_cell.angle_alpha   90.00
_cell.angle_beta   90.00
_cell.angle_gamma   90.00
#
_symmetry.space_group_name_H-M   'P 1'
#
loop_
_entity.id
_entity.type
_entity.pdbx_description
1 polymer ?
#
loop_
_entity_poly.entity_id
_entity_poly.type
_entity_poly.pdbx_seq_one_letter_code
_entity_poly.pdbx_strand_id
1 'polypeptide(L)' 'MKILKNLSKVERELDMEFNIEKIDSTYKKKYNINVIPALMIEDKVVSTGNVLTDREIKNYVKELV' A
#
# COMPACT_ATOMS: atom_id res chain seq x y z
N MET A 1 -12.37 -3.10 -2.64
CA MET A 1 -11.65 -1.81 -2.79
C MET A 1 -10.54 -1.96 -3.81
N LYS A 2 -10.26 -0.93 -4.63
CA LYS A 2 -9.28 -1.00 -5.72
C LYS A 2 -7.83 -1.27 -5.24
N ILE A 3 -7.43 -0.70 -4.10
CA ILE A 3 -6.11 -0.95 -3.47
C ILE A 3 -5.86 -2.44 -3.24
N LEU A 4 -6.78 -3.13 -2.57
CA LEU A 4 -6.63 -4.56 -2.26
C LEU A 4 -6.51 -5.42 -3.53
N LYS A 5 -7.30 -5.10 -4.57
CA LYS A 5 -7.22 -5.81 -5.86
C LYS A 5 -5.85 -5.63 -6.52
N ASN A 6 -5.27 -4.44 -6.43
CA ASN A 6 -3.95 -4.16 -6.97
C ASN A 6 -2.87 -4.87 -6.15
N LEU A 7 -2.94 -4.84 -4.81
CA LEU A 7 -2.02 -5.57 -3.93
C LEU A 7 -2.02 -7.07 -4.21
N SER A 8 -3.20 -7.72 -4.25
CA SER A 8 -3.30 -9.17 -4.55
C SER A 8 -2.86 -9.54 -5.98
N LYS A 9 -2.82 -8.58 -6.91
CA LYS A 9 -2.24 -8.81 -8.24
C LYS A 9 -0.73 -8.80 -8.17
N VAL A 10 -0.15 -7.81 -7.50
CA VAL A 10 1.31 -7.70 -7.31
C VAL A 10 1.86 -8.89 -6.53
N GLU A 11 1.19 -9.29 -5.46
CA GLU A 11 1.51 -10.48 -4.64
C GLU A 11 1.71 -11.73 -5.52
N ARG A 12 0.72 -12.03 -6.38
CA ARG A 12 0.78 -13.16 -7.33
C ARG A 12 1.85 -12.99 -8.42
N GLU A 13 2.09 -11.77 -8.88
CA GLU A 13 3.09 -11.51 -9.93
C GLU A 13 4.54 -11.59 -9.43
N LEU A 14 4.75 -11.40 -8.14
CA LEU A 14 6.08 -11.46 -7.52
C LEU A 14 6.33 -12.80 -6.82
N ASP A 15 5.31 -13.64 -6.67
CA ASP A 15 5.37 -14.90 -5.91
C ASP A 15 5.85 -14.66 -4.47
N MET A 16 5.28 -13.63 -3.83
CA MET A 16 5.59 -13.22 -2.46
C MET A 16 4.31 -13.06 -1.68
N GLU A 17 4.32 -13.36 -0.38
CA GLU A 17 3.17 -13.18 0.50
C GLU A 17 3.17 -11.77 1.10
N PHE A 18 2.04 -11.07 1.04
CA PHE A 18 1.90 -9.72 1.63
C PHE A 18 1.10 -9.77 2.93
N ASN A 19 1.68 -9.30 4.03
CA ASN A 19 0.92 -9.06 5.26
C ASN A 19 0.18 -7.71 5.17
N ILE A 20 -1.10 -7.74 4.81
CA ILE A 20 -1.90 -6.54 4.58
C ILE A 20 -2.78 -6.22 5.79
N GLU A 21 -2.43 -5.17 6.53
CA GLU A 21 -3.26 -4.62 7.60
C GLU A 21 -4.18 -3.50 7.11
N LYS A 22 -5.45 -3.53 7.52
CA LYS A 22 -6.40 -2.45 7.26
C LYS A 22 -6.54 -1.60 8.51
N ILE A 23 -5.99 -0.40 8.43
CA ILE A 23 -6.00 0.56 9.54
C ILE A 23 -7.10 1.59 9.30
N ASP A 24 -7.84 1.93 10.35
CA ASP A 24 -8.89 2.96 10.29
C ASP A 24 -8.32 4.40 10.39
N SER A 25 -9.22 5.38 10.28
CA SER A 25 -8.85 6.80 10.28
C SER A 25 -8.33 7.34 11.63
N THR A 26 -8.46 6.60 12.73
CA THR A 26 -7.94 7.03 14.04
C THR A 26 -6.42 7.11 14.06
N TYR A 27 -5.75 6.34 13.21
CA TYR A 27 -4.30 6.28 13.10
C TYR A 27 -3.70 7.37 12.20
N LYS A 28 -4.52 8.23 11.59
CA LYS A 28 -4.05 9.32 10.72
C LYS A 28 -2.96 10.18 11.36
N LYS A 29 -3.16 10.56 12.63
CA LYS A 29 -2.18 11.37 13.38
C LYS A 29 -0.88 10.59 13.64
N LYS A 30 -0.98 9.30 13.99
CA LYS A 30 0.17 8.44 14.29
C LYS A 30 1.10 8.32 13.07
N TYR A 31 0.52 8.19 11.88
CA TYR A 31 1.27 7.97 10.64
C TYR A 31 1.39 9.21 9.74
N ASN A 32 1.05 10.39 10.25
CA ASN A 32 1.08 11.65 9.50
C ASN A 32 0.30 11.61 8.17
N ILE A 33 -0.85 10.93 8.14
CA ILE A 33 -1.71 10.78 6.97
C ILE A 33 -2.82 11.83 7.01
N ASN A 34 -2.76 12.80 6.09
CA ASN A 34 -3.78 13.84 5.98
C ASN A 34 -4.98 13.40 5.13
N VAL A 35 -4.75 12.59 4.10
CA VAL A 35 -5.76 12.23 3.08
C VAL A 35 -5.89 10.70 2.94
N ILE A 36 -7.13 10.21 2.84
CA ILE A 36 -7.49 8.80 2.57
C ILE A 36 -8.06 8.72 1.14
N PRO A 37 -7.83 7.63 0.38
CA PRO A 37 -7.09 6.43 0.77
C PRO A 37 -5.59 6.67 0.86
N ALA A 38 -4.91 5.90 1.72
CA ALA A 38 -3.46 5.92 1.85
C ALA A 38 -2.93 4.49 1.76
N LEU A 39 -1.71 4.35 1.23
CA LEU A 39 -0.96 3.10 1.21
C LEU A 39 0.37 3.32 1.92
N MET A 40 0.73 2.37 2.76
CA MET A 40 1.99 2.32 3.48
C MET A 40 2.61 0.95 3.26
N ILE A 41 3.92 0.92 3.12
CA ILE A 41 4.72 -0.31 2.94
C ILE A 41 5.92 -0.15 3.87
N GLU A 42 6.18 -1.14 4.74
CA GLU A 42 7.29 -1.09 5.73
C GLU A 42 7.36 0.24 6.50
N ASP A 43 6.26 0.63 7.14
CA ASP A 43 6.07 1.91 7.89
C ASP A 43 6.24 3.21 7.09
N LYS A 44 6.54 3.14 5.78
CA LYS A 44 6.69 4.29 4.90
C LYS A 44 5.40 4.58 4.13
N VAL A 45 4.89 5.80 4.26
CA VAL A 45 3.74 6.25 3.45
C VAL A 45 4.19 6.42 1.99
N VAL A 46 3.63 5.59 1.09
CA VAL A 46 3.98 5.60 -0.35
C VAL A 46 2.95 6.33 -1.20
N SER A 47 1.72 6.50 -0.72
CA SER A 47 0.68 7.27 -1.41
C SER A 47 -0.40 7.76 -0.45
N THR A 48 -0.95 8.94 -0.72
CA THR A 48 -2.14 9.50 -0.06
C THR A 48 -3.07 10.14 -1.08
N GLY A 49 -4.39 9.97 -0.93
CA GLY A 49 -5.42 10.52 -1.81
C GLY A 49 -5.60 9.78 -3.14
N ASN A 50 -4.56 9.08 -3.62
CA ASN A 50 -4.61 8.30 -4.85
C ASN A 50 -4.41 6.80 -4.58
N VAL A 51 -5.12 5.99 -5.35
CA VAL A 51 -4.92 4.53 -5.39
C VAL A 51 -3.88 4.21 -6.45
N LEU A 52 -2.67 3.83 -6.01
CA LEU A 52 -1.60 3.39 -6.89
C LEU A 52 -2.04 2.19 -7.74
N THR A 53 -1.56 2.16 -8.98
CA THR A 53 -1.66 1.01 -9.89
C THR A 53 -0.81 -0.16 -9.39
N ASP A 54 -1.11 -1.36 -9.88
CA ASP A 54 -0.30 -2.55 -9.67
C ASP A 54 1.15 -2.34 -10.12
N ARG A 55 1.39 -1.66 -11.24
CA ARG A 55 2.75 -1.34 -11.71
C ARG A 55 3.52 -0.45 -10.74
N GLU A 56 2.90 0.59 -10.22
CA GLU A 56 3.54 1.50 -9.26
C GLU A 56 3.85 0.79 -7.94
N ILE A 57 2.89 0.02 -7.42
CA ILE A 57 3.09 -0.78 -6.20
C ILE A 57 4.24 -1.77 -6.40
N LYS A 58 4.28 -2.47 -7.54
CA LYS A 58 5.35 -3.43 -7.87
C LYS A 58 6.74 -2.80 -7.86
N ASN A 59 6.87 -1.56 -8.34
CA ASN A 59 8.16 -0.85 -8.31
C ASN A 59 8.61 -0.58 -6.87
N TYR A 60 7.71 -0.09 -6.00
CA TYR A 60 8.04 0.12 -4.59
C TYR A 60 8.44 -1.18 -3.89
N VAL A 61 7.70 -2.26 -4.12
CA VAL A 61 8.02 -3.54 -3.50
C VAL A 61 9.38 -4.06 -3.96
N LYS A 62 9.71 -3.93 -5.25
CA LYS A 62 11.02 -4.34 -5.78
C LYS A 62 12.21 -3.53 -5.25
N GLU A 63 12.01 -2.31 -4.77
CA GLU A 63 13.07 -1.53 -4.13
C GLU A 63 13.39 -2.04 -2.72
N LEU A 64 12.56 -2.91 -2.15
CA LEU A 64 12.68 -3.46 -0.80
C LEU A 64 13.27 -4.88 -0.76
N VAL A 65 13.44 -5.54 -1.92
CA VAL A 65 13.94 -6.93 -2.06
C VAL A 65 15.25 -6.93 -2.83
#